data_AF-A0A453HDD0-F1
#
_entry.id   AF-A0A453HDD0-F1
#
_cell.length_a   1.000
_cell.length_b   1.000
_cell.length_c   1.000
_cell.angle_alpha   90.00
_cell.angle_beta   90.00
_cell.angle_gamma   90.00
#
_symmetry.space_group_name_H-M   'P 1'
#
loop_
_entity.id
_entity.type
_entity.pdbx_description
1 polymer ?
#
loop_
_entity_poly.entity_id
_entity_poly.type
_entity_poly.pdbx_seq_one_letter_code
_entity_poly.pdbx_strand_id
1 'polypeptide(L)' 'MALVVRQPGSKITEAQIMEHVAKQVAPYKKVRKVLFIDSIPRSPAGKILRRQLSSHLSRL' A
#
# COMPACT_ATOMS: atom_id res chain seq x y z
N MET A 1 -7.81 0.81 2.62
CA MET A 1 -6.95 0.40 1.50
C MET A 1 -5.49 0.56 1.88
N ALA A 2 -4.56 -0.06 1.17
CA ALA A 2 -3.12 0.09 1.35
C ALA A 2 -2.44 0.42 0.02
N LEU A 3 -1.37 1.21 0.07
CA LEU A 3 -0.47 1.49 -1.05
C LEU A 3 0.85 0.80 -0.77
N VAL A 4 1.34 0.02 -1.73
CA VAL A 4 2.50 -0.86 -1.54
C VAL A 4 3.48 -0.67 -2.68
N VAL A 5 4.75 -0.49 -2.34
CA VAL A 5 5.86 -0.58 -3.30
C VAL A 5 6.46 -1.97 -3.20
N ARG A 6 6.53 -2.68 -4.33
CA ARG A 6 7.18 -3.99 -4.37
C ARG A 6 8.70 -3.84 -4.35
N GLN A 7 9.39 -4.75 -3.68
CA GLN A 7 10.82 -4.92 -3.90
C GLN A 7 11.07 -5.43 -5.33
N PRO A 8 12.22 -5.09 -5.94
CA PRO A 8 12.59 -5.59 -7.26
C PRO A 8 12.51 -7.12 -7.33
N GLY A 9 11.90 -7.65 -8.39
CA GLY A 9 11.72 -9.10 -8.59
C GLY A 9 10.59 -9.73 -7.78
N SER A 10 9.93 -9.00 -6.87
CA SER A 10 8.81 -9.54 -6.10
C SER A 10 7.57 -9.75 -6.97
N LYS A 11 6.98 -10.94 -6.86
CA LYS A 11 5.72 -11.33 -7.53
C LYS A 11 4.51 -11.34 -6.57
N ILE A 12 4.64 -10.71 -5.39
CA ILE A 12 3.60 -10.76 -4.36
C ILE A 12 2.29 -10.14 -4.86
N THR A 13 1.18 -10.85 -4.68
CA THR A 13 -0.14 -10.39 -5.14
C THR A 13 -0.86 -9.59 -4.06
N GLU A 14 -1.87 -8.82 -4.47
CA GLU A 14 -2.76 -8.10 -3.55
C GLU A 14 -3.45 -9.08 -2.57
N ALA A 15 -3.93 -10.23 -3.07
CA ALA A 15 -4.57 -11.26 -2.26
C ALA A 15 -3.64 -11.80 -1.17
N GLN A 16 -2.38 -12.11 -1.51
CA GLN A 16 -1.39 -12.58 -0.54
C GLN A 16 -1.15 -11.58 0.59
N ILE A 17 -1.08 -10.28 0.27
CA ILE A 17 -0.91 -9.22 1.27
C ILE A 17 -2.15 -9.12 2.17
N MET A 18 -3.35 -9.10 1.57
CA MET A 18 -4.61 -9.00 2.33
C MET A 18 -4.78 -10.20 3.27
N GLU A 19 -4.52 -11.41 2.80
CA GLU A 19 -4.59 -12.63 3.61
C GLU A 19 -3.57 -12.60 4.75
N HIS A 20 -2.33 -12.21 4.47
CA HIS A 20 -1.28 -12.11 5.48
C HIS A 20 -1.63 -11.13 6.61
N VAL A 21 -2.13 -9.94 6.26
CA VAL A 21 -2.56 -8.95 7.26
C VAL A 21 -3.81 -9.42 8.00
N ALA A 22 -4.76 -10.06 7.31
CA ALA A 22 -6.01 -10.52 7.90
C ALA A 22 -5.83 -11.57 9.01
N LYS A 23 -4.71 -12.31 9.00
CA LYS A 23 -4.34 -13.26 10.07
C LYS A 23 -3.83 -12.58 11.34
N GLN A 24 -3.37 -11.33 11.25
CA GLN A 24 -2.69 -10.61 12.33
C GLN A 24 -3.55 -9.54 13.01
N VAL A 25 -4.66 -9.15 12.39
CA VAL A 25 -5.49 -8.04 12.86
C VAL A 25 -6.96 -8.42 12.99
N ALA A 26 -7.65 -7.76 13.92
CA ALA A 26 -9.10 -7.90 14.07
C ALA A 26 -9.84 -7.58 12.75
N PRO A 27 -11.03 -8.19 12.49
CA PRO A 27 -11.74 -8.05 11.22
C PRO A 27 -11.94 -6.62 10.71
N TYR A 28 -12.18 -5.66 11.60
CA TYR A 28 -12.38 -4.26 11.23
C TYR A 28 -11.10 -3.53 10.78
N LYS A 29 -9.92 -4.05 11.15
CA LYS A 29 -8.60 -3.48 10.75
C LYS A 29 -8.04 -4.09 9.47
N LYS A 30 -8.72 -5.08 8.88
CA LYS A 30 -8.22 -5.78 7.68
C LYS A 30 -8.11 -4.81 6.50
N VAL A 31 -7.06 -4.99 5.70
CA VAL A 31 -6.89 -4.28 4.44
C VAL A 31 -7.87 -4.85 3.42
N ARG A 32 -8.67 -3.99 2.80
CA ARG A 32 -9.73 -4.39 1.83
C ARG A 32 -9.37 -4.18 0.36
N LYS A 33 -8.27 -3.47 0.11
CA LYS A 33 -7.76 -3.15 -1.24
C LYS A 33 -6.29 -2.80 -1.12
N VAL A 34 -5.46 -3.31 -2.02
CA VAL A 34 -4.03 -3.02 -2.15
C VAL A 34 -3.78 -2.50 -3.55
N LEU A 35 -3.17 -1.32 -3.65
CA LEU A 35 -2.71 -0.78 -4.93
C LEU A 35 -1.18 -0.75 -4.93
N PHE A 36 -0.59 -1.29 -5.98
CA PHE A 36 0.84 -1.21 -6.19
C PHE A 36 1.20 0.12 -6.86
N ILE A 37 2.21 0.80 -6.32
CA ILE A 37 2.75 2.05 -6.85
C ILE A 37 4.27 1.92 -6.98
N ASP A 38 4.86 2.73 -7.86
CA ASP A 38 6.31 2.67 -8.11
C ASP A 38 7.12 3.23 -6.94
N SER A 39 6.60 4.22 -6.22
CA SER A 39 7.29 4.84 -5.09
C SER A 39 6.33 5.49 -4.10
N ILE A 40 6.74 5.59 -2.84
CA ILE A 40 6.02 6.37 -1.82
C ILE A 40 6.58 7.81 -1.85
N PRO A 41 5.76 8.85 -2.08
CA PRO A 41 6.18 10.24 -2.04
C PRO A 41 6.68 10.61 -0.63
N ARG A 42 7.90 11.15 -0.59
CA ARG A 42 8.55 11.59 0.65
C ARG A 42 9.09 13.01 0.49
N SER A 43 9.13 13.76 1.59
CA SER A 43 9.83 15.03 1.65
C SER A 43 11.35 14.82 1.57
N PRO A 44 12.15 15.88 1.34
CA PRO A 44 13.61 15.79 1.41
C PRO A 44 14.12 15.27 2.76
N ALA A 45 13.37 15.53 3.84
CA ALA A 45 13.65 15.01 5.18
C ALA A 45 13.12 13.57 5.41
N GLY A 46 12.65 12.88 4.36
CA GLY A 46 12.18 11.49 4.40
C GLY A 46 10.76 11.27 4.92
N LYS A 47 10.02 12.33 5.29
CA LYS A 47 8.64 12.21 5.80
C LYS A 47 7.69 11.80 4.68
N ILE A 48 6.80 10.85 4.94
CA ILE A 48 5.78 10.42 3.96
C ILE A 48 4.77 11.55 3.72
N LEU A 49 4.60 11.93 2.46
CA LEU A 49 3.66 12.99 2.05
C LEU A 49 2.28 12.38 1.80
N ARG A 50 1.55 12.08 2.88
CA ARG A 50 0.23 11.40 2.80
C ARG A 50 -0.79 12.08 1.89
N ARG A 51 -0.79 13.42 1.82
CA ARG A 51 -1.71 14.17 0.94
C ARG A 51 -1.48 13.87 -0.55
N GLN A 52 -0.24 13.60 -0.94
CA GLN A 52 0.11 13.27 -2.34
C GLN A 52 -0.29 11.83 -2.71
N LEU A 53 -0.42 10.93 -1.72
CA LEU A 53 -0.90 9.57 -1.96
C LEU A 53 -2.31 9.54 -2.55
N SER A 54 -3.17 10.50 -2.22
CA SER A 54 -4.53 10.59 -2.78
C SER A 54 -4.55 10.76 -4.30
N SER A 55 -3.52 11.38 -4.88
CA SER A 55 -3.41 11.53 -6.35
C SER A 55 -3.19 10.21 -7.09
N HIS A 56 -2.69 9.18 -6.40
CA HIS A 56 -2.58 7.83 -6.97
C HIS A 56 -3.94 7.11 -7.00
N LEU A 57 -4.90 7.56 -6.19
CA LEU A 57 -6.25 6.98 -6.12
C LEU A 57 -7.17 7.53 -7.20
N SER A 58 -6.93 8.77 -7.65
CA SER A 58 -7.72 9.42 -8.71
C SER A 58 -7.34 8.99 -10.14
N ARG A 59 -6.33 8.13 -10.30
CA ARG A 59 -5.91 7.57 -11.61
C ARG A 59 -6.55 6.21 -11.92
N LEU A 60 -7.49 5.78 -11.08
CA LEU A 60 -8.36 4.62 -11.29
C LEU A 60 -9.72 5.09 -11.78
#